data_AF-A0A2W6PJI3-F1
#
_entry.id   AF-A0A2W6PJI3-F1
#
_cell.length_a   1.000
_cell.length_b   1.000
_cell.length_c   1.000
_cell.angle_alpha   90.00
_cell.angle_beta   90.00
_cell.angle_gamma   90.00
#
_symmetry.space_group_name_H-M   'P 1'
#
loop_
_entity.id
_entity.type
_entity.pdbx_description
1 polymer ?
#
loop_
_entity_poly.entity_id
_entity_poly.type
_entity_poly.pdbx_seq_one_letter_code
_entity_poly.pdbx_strand_id
1 'polypeptide(L)'
;MNIAIVTINQENAAIASWLAAQDFSGCTLAHWQIEPQPVVAEQVLDALVEQWQRAPANVVLFPPGTFGDELSTRLAWRLHGASICQVTSLEIPTVSVRKSHWGNALTATLQTEKRPLCLSLAR
;
A
#
# COMPACT_ATOMS: atom_id res chain seq x y z
N MET A 1 1.60 -14.22 5.53
CA MET A 1 1.73 -13.33 4.35
C MET A 1 2.67 -12.19 4.71
N ASN A 2 3.54 -11.76 3.80
CA ASN A 2 4.46 -10.63 4.04
C ASN A 2 3.79 -9.33 3.59
N ILE A 3 3.74 -8.33 4.47
CA ILE A 3 3.20 -7.01 4.19
C ILE A 3 4.28 -5.98 4.47
N ALA A 4 4.58 -5.15 3.48
CA ALA A 4 5.43 -3.98 3.66
C ALA A 4 4.55 -2.75 3.90
N ILE A 5 4.89 -1.96 4.91
CA ILE A 5 4.24 -0.69 5.26
C ILE A 5 5.23 0.41 4.91
N VAL A 6 4.87 1.23 3.91
CA VAL A 6 5.67 2.36 3.47
C VAL A 6 5.24 3.60 4.22
N THR A 7 6.21 4.33 4.78
CA THR A 7 6.01 5.61 5.46
C THR A 7 6.94 6.66 4.86
N ILE A 8 6.47 7.91 4.80
CA ILE A 8 7.24 9.06 4.30
C ILE A 8 7.18 10.07 5.42
N ASN A 9 8.31 10.41 6.04
CA ASN A 9 8.41 11.28 7.22
C ASN A 9 7.62 10.79 8.47
N GLN A 10 7.60 11.62 9.52
CA GLN A 10 6.99 11.30 10.83
C GLN A 10 5.45 11.40 10.87
N GLU A 11 4.76 11.86 9.83
CA GLU A 11 3.29 11.91 9.78
C GLU A 11 2.67 10.52 9.58
N ASN A 12 2.68 9.79 10.68
CA ASN A 12 2.20 8.43 10.81
C ASN A 12 0.73 8.34 11.25
N ALA A 13 0.07 9.45 11.61
CA ALA A 13 -1.22 9.39 12.28
C ALA A 13 -2.33 8.73 11.44
N ALA A 14 -2.44 9.11 10.17
CA ALA A 14 -3.48 8.57 9.27
C ALA A 14 -3.26 7.08 8.96
N ILE A 15 -2.01 6.69 8.64
CA ILE A 15 -1.67 5.29 8.40
C ILE A 15 -1.78 4.46 9.68
N ALA A 16 -1.34 4.98 10.83
CA ALA A 16 -1.43 4.28 12.11
C ALA A 16 -2.88 4.01 12.52
N SER A 17 -3.78 4.99 12.37
CA SER A 17 -5.19 4.78 12.68
C SER A 17 -5.82 3.74 11.76
N TRP A 18 -5.45 3.73 10.46
CA TRP A 18 -5.95 2.73 9.52
C TRP A 18 -5.43 1.33 9.87
N LEU A 19 -4.13 1.21 10.16
CA LEU A 19 -3.48 -0.05 10.55
C LEU A 19 -4.09 -0.62 11.83
N ALA A 20 -4.38 0.22 12.83
CA ALA A 20 -5.01 -0.19 14.08
C ALA A 20 -6.43 -0.74 13.89
N ALA A 21 -7.10 -0.39 12.79
CA ALA A 21 -8.44 -0.88 12.45
C ALA A 21 -8.43 -2.19 11.65
N GLN A 22 -7.26 -2.71 11.24
CA GLN A 22 -7.16 -3.97 10.51
C GLN A 22 -6.69 -5.10 11.42
N ASP A 23 -7.06 -6.34 11.06
CA ASP A 23 -6.50 -7.54 11.67
C ASP A 23 -5.36 -8.11 10.81
N PHE A 24 -4.13 -7.97 11.30
CA PHE A 24 -2.92 -8.51 10.66
C PHE A 24 -2.46 -9.84 11.24
N SER A 25 -3.30 -10.53 12.02
CA SER A 25 -2.97 -11.83 12.62
C SER A 25 -2.43 -12.81 11.57
N GLY A 26 -1.27 -13.41 11.86
CA GLY A 26 -0.60 -14.33 10.93
C GLY A 26 0.15 -13.66 9.76
N CYS A 27 0.29 -12.34 9.76
CA CYS A 27 1.16 -11.62 8.82
C CYS A 27 2.53 -11.27 9.43
N THR A 28 3.54 -11.25 8.57
CA THR A 28 4.84 -10.64 8.88
C THR A 28 4.81 -9.21 8.35
N LEU A 29 4.99 -8.23 9.23
CA LEU A 29 5.02 -6.82 8.87
C LEU A 29 6.47 -6.34 8.75
N ALA A 30 6.79 -5.70 7.63
CA ALA A 30 8.05 -4.98 7.42
C ALA A 30 7.74 -3.49 7.27
N HIS A 31 8.54 -2.63 7.90
CA HIS A 31 8.39 -1.18 7.76
C HIS A 31 9.48 -0.64 6.84
N TRP A 32 9.07 0.02 5.77
CA TRP A 32 9.96 0.69 4.81
C TRP A 32 9.79 2.19 4.95
N GLN A 33 10.82 2.84 5.47
CA GLN A 33 10.81 4.28 5.72
C GLN A 33 11.51 4.99 4.57
N ILE A 34 10.84 5.99 4.01
CA ILE A 34 11.38 6.84 2.96
C ILE A 34 11.86 8.14 3.61
N GLU A 35 13.18 8.32 3.64
CA GLU A 35 13.84 9.54 4.08
C GLU A 35 15.05 9.89 3.20
N PRO A 36 15.29 11.17 2.88
CA PRO A 36 14.45 12.33 3.20
C PRO A 36 13.11 12.32 2.44
N GLN A 37 12.18 13.22 2.80
CA GLN A 37 10.90 13.33 2.09
C GLN A 37 11.14 13.65 0.61
N PRO A 38 10.70 12.79 -0.33
CA PRO A 38 10.83 13.04 -1.75
C PRO A 38 9.90 14.16 -2.21
N VAL A 39 10.35 14.89 -3.23
CA VAL A 39 9.56 15.94 -3.89
C VAL A 39 8.60 15.31 -4.91
N VAL A 40 9.05 14.24 -5.58
CA VAL A 40 8.26 13.50 -6.58
C VAL A 40 8.46 12.00 -6.41
N ALA A 41 7.45 11.20 -6.76
CA ALA A 41 7.47 9.75 -6.57
C ALA A 41 8.65 9.07 -7.27
N GLU A 42 9.04 9.56 -8.46
CA GLU A 42 10.12 8.98 -9.26
C GLU A 42 11.46 8.90 -8.52
N GLN A 43 11.72 9.82 -7.58
CA GLN A 43 12.98 9.86 -6.83
C GLN A 43 13.23 8.60 -5.98
N VAL A 44 12.19 7.85 -5.65
CA VAL A 44 12.28 6.72 -4.70
C VAL A 44 11.84 5.39 -5.29
N LEU A 45 11.34 5.36 -6.53
CA LEU A 45 10.78 4.15 -7.12
C LEU A 45 11.82 3.06 -7.37
N ASP A 46 13.02 3.42 -7.85
CA ASP A 46 14.09 2.44 -8.06
C ASP A 46 14.56 1.84 -6.73
N ALA A 47 14.70 2.67 -5.69
CA ALA A 47 15.02 2.20 -4.35
C ALA A 47 13.93 1.28 -3.77
N LEU A 48 12.65 1.58 -4.01
CA LEU A 48 11.53 0.71 -3.60
C LEU A 48 11.51 -0.61 -4.36
N VAL A 49 11.86 -0.61 -5.66
CA VAL A 49 12.03 -1.85 -6.45
C VAL A 49 13.15 -2.69 -5.87
N GLU A 50 14.32 -2.10 -5.62
CA GLU A 50 15.44 -2.81 -5.00
C GLU A 50 15.09 -3.36 -3.62
N GLN A 51 14.40 -2.56 -2.79
CA GLN A 51 13.97 -2.97 -1.46
C GLN A 51 13.02 -4.17 -1.54
N TRP A 52 12.06 -4.15 -2.47
CA TRP A 52 11.17 -5.29 -2.69
C TRP A 52 11.90 -6.52 -3.21
N GLN A 53 12.90 -6.37 -4.09
CA GLN A 53 13.71 -7.50 -4.57
C GLN A 53 14.52 -8.15 -3.44
N ARG A 54 15.03 -7.36 -2.49
CA ARG A 54 15.76 -7.88 -1.31
C ARG A 54 14.83 -8.56 -0.31
N ALA A 55 13.63 -8.00 -0.12
CA ALA A 55 12.63 -8.51 0.81
C ALA A 55 11.23 -8.50 0.19
N PRO A 56 10.87 -9.52 -0.62
CA PRO A 56 9.60 -9.54 -1.32
C PRO A 56 8.41 -9.53 -0.36
N ALA A 57 7.52 -8.56 -0.57
CA ALA A 57 6.25 -8.45 0.12
C ALA A 57 5.09 -8.85 -0.81
N ASN A 58 4.09 -9.54 -0.28
CA ASN A 58 2.88 -9.87 -1.02
C ASN A 58 1.98 -8.63 -1.18
N VAL A 59 1.91 -7.81 -0.13
CA VAL A 59 1.16 -6.55 -0.11
C VAL A 59 2.12 -5.41 0.26
N VAL A 60 2.02 -4.28 -0.41
CA VAL A 60 2.76 -3.07 -0.06
C VAL A 60 1.75 -1.95 0.20
N LEU A 61 1.71 -1.45 1.43
CA LEU A 61 0.81 -0.41 1.88
C LEU A 61 1.50 0.96 1.80
N PHE A 62 0.85 1.93 1.17
CA PHE A 62 1.31 3.30 1.01
C PHE A 62 0.39 4.26 1.75
N PRO A 63 0.92 5.39 2.27
CA PRO A 63 0.11 6.36 3.01
C PRO A 63 -1.00 6.95 2.15
N PRO A 64 -2.06 7.50 2.77
CA PRO A 64 -3.16 8.09 2.03
C PRO A 64 -2.77 9.37 1.29
N GLY A 65 -3.39 9.59 0.14
CA GLY A 65 -3.26 10.81 -0.67
C GLY A 65 -2.51 10.61 -1.98
N THR A 66 -2.46 11.67 -2.79
CA THR A 66 -1.98 11.62 -4.19
C THR A 66 -0.59 11.00 -4.32
N PHE A 67 0.32 11.31 -3.41
CA PHE A 67 1.68 10.77 -3.45
C PHE A 67 1.72 9.25 -3.21
N GLY A 68 0.94 8.75 -2.25
CA GLY A 68 0.81 7.32 -2.01
C GLY A 68 0.09 6.58 -3.14
N ASP A 69 -0.92 7.21 -3.74
CA ASP A 69 -1.60 6.69 -4.94
C ASP A 69 -0.62 6.52 -6.11
N GLU A 70 0.23 7.54 -6.32
CA GLU A 70 1.24 7.54 -7.37
C GLU A 70 2.30 6.45 -7.14
N LEU A 71 2.86 6.38 -5.92
CA LEU A 71 3.83 5.33 -5.57
C LEU A 71 3.25 3.93 -5.72
N SER A 72 2.04 3.71 -5.20
CA SER A 72 1.34 2.43 -5.29
C SER A 72 1.17 1.98 -6.74
N THR A 73 0.69 2.87 -7.60
CA THR A 73 0.44 2.58 -9.01
C THR A 73 1.75 2.31 -9.76
N ARG A 74 2.75 3.18 -9.57
CA ARG A 74 4.01 3.11 -10.34
C ARG A 74 4.92 1.98 -9.91
N LEU A 75 4.91 1.63 -8.61
CA LEU A 75 5.64 0.46 -8.12
C LEU A 75 5.01 -0.84 -8.63
N ALA A 76 3.67 -0.95 -8.56
CA ALA A 76 2.95 -2.11 -9.08
C ALA A 76 3.26 -2.35 -10.56
N TRP A 77 3.28 -1.28 -11.38
CA TRP A 77 3.65 -1.39 -12.80
C TRP A 77 5.06 -1.96 -13.00
N ARG A 78 6.06 -1.41 -12.30
CA ARG A 78 7.48 -1.83 -12.40
C ARG A 78 7.69 -3.28 -11.97
N LEU A 79 6.93 -3.74 -10.98
CA LEU A 79 7.04 -5.09 -10.43
C LEU A 79 6.06 -6.08 -11.09
N HIS A 80 5.37 -5.68 -12.17
CA HIS A 80 4.33 -6.46 -12.83
C HIS A 80 3.21 -6.96 -11.88
N GLY A 81 2.97 -6.21 -10.81
CA GLY A 81 1.96 -6.48 -9.79
C GLY A 81 0.59 -5.88 -10.11
N ALA A 82 -0.16 -5.56 -9.06
CA ALA A 82 -1.44 -4.87 -9.16
C ALA A 82 -1.51 -3.72 -8.17
N SER A 83 -2.29 -2.68 -8.50
CA SER A 83 -2.52 -1.55 -7.60
C SER A 83 -4.01 -1.32 -7.39
N ILE A 84 -4.38 -1.03 -6.14
CA ILE A 84 -5.71 -0.53 -5.77
C ILE A 84 -5.51 0.68 -4.87
N CYS A 85 -5.86 1.86 -5.36
CA CYS A 85 -5.71 3.10 -4.59
C CYS A 85 -6.94 3.41 -3.73
N GLN A 86 -6.75 4.20 -2.67
CA GLN A 86 -7.81 4.70 -1.79
C GLN A 86 -8.60 3.58 -1.11
N VAL A 87 -7.89 2.63 -0.52
CA VAL A 87 -8.43 1.45 0.17
C VAL A 87 -8.94 1.82 1.55
N THR A 88 -10.15 1.36 1.88
CA THR A 88 -10.75 1.55 3.20
C THR A 88 -10.51 0.37 4.14
N SER A 89 -10.36 -0.86 3.62
CA SER A 89 -10.01 -2.02 4.44
C SER A 89 -9.35 -3.14 3.63
N LEU A 90 -8.59 -3.98 4.33
CA LEU A 90 -7.96 -5.18 3.79
C LEU A 90 -8.30 -6.37 4.68
N GLU A 91 -8.94 -7.39 4.11
CA GLU A 91 -9.17 -8.68 4.76
C GLU A 91 -8.02 -9.63 4.40
N ILE A 92 -7.26 -10.06 5.42
CA ILE A 92 -6.04 -10.85 5.24
C ILE A 92 -6.26 -12.28 4.73
N PRO A 93 -7.20 -13.09 5.28
CA PRO A 93 -7.36 -14.48 4.88
C PRO A 93 -7.62 -14.66 3.37
N THR A 94 -8.35 -13.72 2.76
CA THR A 94 -8.78 -13.77 1.36
C THR A 94 -8.07 -12.74 0.49
N VAL A 95 -7.23 -11.87 1.07
CA VAL A 95 -6.65 -10.67 0.43
C VAL A 95 -7.73 -9.88 -0.33
N SER A 96 -8.83 -9.63 0.37
CA SER A 96 -9.98 -8.88 -0.16
C SER A 96 -9.86 -7.41 0.20
N VAL A 97 -9.94 -6.54 -0.79
CA VAL A 97 -9.73 -5.10 -0.65
C VAL A 97 -11.05 -4.39 -0.82
N ARG A 98 -11.43 -3.53 0.14
CA ARG A 98 -12.61 -2.69 0.01
C ARG A 98 -12.20 -1.25 -0.28
N LYS A 99 -12.96 -0.59 -1.15
CA LYS A 99 -12.84 0.86 -1.38
C LYS A 99 -14.16 1.48 -1.77
N SER A 100 -14.28 2.77 -1.55
CA SER A 100 -15.40 3.55 -2.09
C SER A 100 -15.35 3.66 -3.61
N HIS A 101 -16.51 3.71 -4.22
CA HIS A 101 -16.71 3.94 -5.65
C HIS A 101 -17.92 4.86 -5.87
N TRP A 102 -17.98 5.52 -7.05
CA TRP A 102 -19.06 6.45 -7.40
C TRP A 102 -19.34 7.52 -6.33
N GLY A 103 -18.31 8.25 -5.90
CA GLY A 103 -18.47 9.32 -4.90
C GLY A 103 -18.94 8.84 -3.53
N ASN A 104 -18.47 7.66 -3.10
CA ASN A 104 -18.89 6.98 -1.87
C ASN A 104 -20.32 6.43 -1.87
N ALA A 105 -21.03 6.44 -3.01
CA ALA A 105 -22.34 5.83 -3.10
C ALA A 105 -22.30 4.29 -3.03
N LEU A 106 -21.17 3.69 -3.42
CA LEU A 106 -20.96 2.24 -3.41
C LEU A 106 -19.64 1.88 -2.72
N THR A 107 -19.61 0.70 -2.11
CA THR A 107 -18.36 0.06 -1.66
C THR A 107 -18.07 -1.12 -2.56
N ALA A 108 -16.95 -1.06 -3.28
CA ALA A 108 -16.45 -2.16 -4.08
C ALA A 108 -15.61 -3.10 -3.21
N THR A 109 -15.75 -4.40 -3.45
CA THR A 109 -14.86 -5.45 -2.93
C THR A 109 -14.07 -6.01 -4.11
N LEU A 110 -12.75 -5.97 -4.01
CA LEU A 110 -11.83 -6.28 -5.10
C LEU A 110 -10.85 -7.37 -4.65
N GLN A 111 -10.60 -8.33 -5.53
CA GLN A 111 -9.65 -9.41 -5.32
C GLN A 111 -8.81 -9.61 -6.58
N THR A 112 -7.54 -9.96 -6.40
CA THR A 112 -6.63 -10.26 -7.51
C THR A 112 -5.56 -11.23 -7.05
N GLU A 113 -5.08 -12.06 -7.95
CA GLU A 113 -3.97 -12.97 -7.72
C GLU A 113 -2.61 -12.33 -8.01
N LYS A 114 -2.57 -11.18 -8.69
CA LYS A 114 -1.30 -10.50 -9.01
C LYS A 114 -0.58 -10.00 -7.77
N ARG A 115 0.74 -10.16 -7.73
CA ARG A 115 1.62 -9.74 -6.61
C ARG A 115 2.88 -9.03 -7.15
N PRO A 116 3.45 -8.05 -6.43
CA PRO A 116 2.89 -7.48 -5.19
C PRO A 116 1.58 -6.73 -5.45
N LEU A 117 0.70 -6.77 -4.47
CA LEU A 117 -0.49 -5.95 -4.44
C LEU A 117 -0.16 -4.64 -3.72
N CYS A 118 0.00 -3.57 -4.46
CA CYS A 118 0.27 -2.24 -3.92
C CYS A 118 -1.05 -1.53 -3.60
N LEU A 119 -1.21 -1.10 -2.36
CA LEU A 119 -2.41 -0.43 -1.88
C LEU A 119 -2.04 0.95 -1.36
N SER A 120 -2.74 1.99 -1.81
CA SER A 120 -2.72 3.26 -1.08
C SER A 120 -3.99 3.37 -0.25
N LEU A 121 -3.88 3.99 0.92
CA LEU A 121 -4.99 4.05 1.87
C LEU A 121 -5.94 5.21 1.55
N ALA A 122 -7.21 5.04 1.88
CA ALA A 122 -8.15 6.15 1.97
C ALA A 122 -7.82 7.01 3.19
N ARG A 123 -8.20 8.29 3.14
CA ARG A 123 -8.14 9.19 4.31
C ARG A 123 -9.22 8.88 5.33
#